data_AF-A0A834EMK2-F1
#
_entry.id   AF-A0A834EMK2-F1
#
_cell.length_a   1.000
_cell.length_b   1.000
_cell.length_c   1.000
_cell.angle_alpha   90.00
_cell.angle_beta   90.00
_cell.angle_gamma   90.00
#
_symmetry.space_group_name_H-M   'P 1'
#
loop_
_entity.id
_entity.type
_entity.pdbx_description
1 polymer ?
#
loop_
_entity_poly.entity_id
_entity_poly.type
_entity_poly.pdbx_seq_one_letter_code
_entity_poly.pdbx_strand_id
1 'polypeptide(L)'
;MLRKSKPLILKYFLNLINGAFLVLGLLLMGFGAWLLLDRNNFFTALDKNNHLIVYIFGILVGTGSAIVFLCLLGYLGIHNEIRWLLILYAVLLLWACGVQVALSALAFTKKEEVHQVWRDEIDLIISQYGSKDMPEDIPKWTALNTLQKTLQCCGQHNYTDWIKNKNKENSGQIPCSCTNSTLRNWFCDEPLNTTYLEGCENKINAWYQANVLTLIGINFGLSVSEVLQVSLTVSFFRHIKNRVHAEM
;
A
#
# COMPACT_ATOMS: atom_id res chain seq x y z
N MET A 1 -17.39 -40.93 -15.98
CA MET A 1 -16.09 -40.22 -15.84
C MET A 1 -16.24 -38.78 -15.32
N LEU A 2 -17.07 -37.92 -15.93
CA LEU A 2 -17.26 -36.51 -15.52
C LEU A 2 -17.67 -36.26 -14.05
N ARG A 3 -18.35 -37.18 -13.37
CA ARG A 3 -18.78 -36.99 -11.96
C ARG A 3 -17.62 -37.13 -10.96
N LYS A 4 -16.58 -37.92 -11.28
CA LYS A 4 -15.40 -38.11 -10.43
C LYS A 4 -14.34 -37.01 -10.61
N SER A 5 -14.27 -36.34 -11.76
CA SER A 5 -13.28 -35.30 -12.06
C SER A 5 -13.64 -33.90 -11.53
N LYS A 6 -14.93 -33.60 -11.33
CA LYS A 6 -15.40 -32.30 -10.82
C LYS A 6 -14.74 -31.82 -9.51
N PRO A 7 -14.64 -32.62 -8.43
CA PRO A 7 -13.99 -32.16 -7.20
C PRO A 7 -12.49 -31.92 -7.37
N LEU A 8 -11.83 -32.70 -8.23
CA LEU A 8 -10.41 -32.54 -8.53
C LEU A 8 -10.14 -31.20 -9.23
N ILE A 9 -11.00 -30.85 -10.20
CA ILE A 9 -10.94 -29.57 -10.93
C ILE A 9 -11.14 -28.39 -9.97
N LEU A 10 -12.14 -28.45 -9.09
CA LEU A 10 -12.40 -27.39 -8.11
C LEU A 10 -11.21 -27.18 -7.15
N LYS A 11 -10.64 -28.27 -6.62
CA LYS A 11 -9.44 -28.21 -5.77
C LYS A 11 -8.26 -27.58 -6.50
N TYR A 12 -8.04 -27.97 -7.75
CA TYR A 12 -6.94 -27.45 -8.57
C TYR A 12 -7.05 -25.93 -8.75
N PHE A 13 -8.20 -25.43 -9.20
CA PHE A 13 -8.39 -23.99 -9.42
C PHE A 13 -8.31 -23.18 -8.12
N LEU A 14 -8.92 -23.66 -7.04
CA LEU A 14 -8.84 -22.99 -5.73
C LEU A 14 -7.39 -22.93 -5.22
N ASN A 15 -6.63 -24.03 -5.31
CA ASN A 15 -5.24 -24.04 -4.89
C ASN A 15 -4.34 -23.20 -5.80
N LEU A 16 -4.62 -23.14 -7.10
CA LEU A 16 -3.88 -22.30 -8.04
C LEU A 16 -4.04 -20.81 -7.70
N ILE A 17 -5.29 -20.37 -7.50
CA ILE A 17 -5.59 -18.97 -7.16
C ILE A 17 -5.00 -18.62 -5.79
N ASN A 18 -5.24 -19.45 -4.77
CA ASN A 18 -4.69 -19.24 -3.42
C ASN A 18 -3.16 -19.24 -3.42
N GLY A 19 -2.53 -20.11 -4.21
CA GLY A 19 -1.08 -20.15 -4.36
C GLY A 19 -0.51 -18.86 -4.94
N ALA A 20 -1.16 -18.31 -5.97
CA ALA A 20 -0.76 -17.02 -6.56
C ALA A 20 -0.86 -15.88 -5.53
N PHE A 21 -1.98 -15.79 -4.80
CA PHE A 21 -2.15 -14.78 -3.75
C PHE A 21 -1.19 -14.98 -2.58
N LEU A 22 -0.86 -16.22 -2.22
CA LEU A 22 0.11 -16.52 -1.18
C LEU A 22 1.50 -15.99 -1.57
N VAL A 23 1.95 -16.22 -2.79
CA VAL A 23 3.23 -15.69 -3.29
C VAL A 23 3.22 -14.16 -3.26
N LEU A 24 2.15 -13.52 -3.74
CA LEU A 24 2.01 -12.06 -3.70
C LEU A 24 2.04 -11.52 -2.26
N GLY A 25 1.33 -12.18 -1.33
CA GLY A 25 1.30 -11.83 0.08
C GLY A 25 2.68 -11.95 0.75
N LEU A 26 3.42 -13.02 0.44
CA LEU A 26 4.79 -13.21 0.94
C LEU A 26 5.75 -12.16 0.37
N LEU A 27 5.62 -11.79 -0.90
CA LEU A 27 6.42 -10.72 -1.50
C LEU A 27 6.13 -9.37 -0.86
N LEU A 28 4.85 -9.03 -0.66
CA LEU A 28 4.43 -7.79 0.02
C LEU A 28 4.93 -7.73 1.47
N MET A 29 4.72 -8.82 2.22
CA MET A 29 5.17 -8.93 3.60
C MET A 29 6.70 -8.88 3.70
N GLY A 30 7.40 -9.61 2.83
CA GLY A 30 8.86 -9.65 2.78
C GLY A 30 9.46 -8.30 2.42
N PHE A 31 8.91 -7.60 1.42
CA PHE A 31 9.35 -6.26 1.05
C PHE A 31 9.05 -5.24 2.16
N GLY A 32 7.87 -5.29 2.77
CA GLY A 32 7.53 -4.44 3.92
C GLY A 32 8.44 -4.69 5.13
N ALA A 33 8.73 -5.96 5.42
CA ALA A 33 9.63 -6.34 6.50
C ALA A 33 11.08 -5.93 6.20
N TRP A 34 11.55 -6.10 4.95
CA TRP A 34 12.86 -5.62 4.52
C TRP A 34 12.98 -4.11 4.74
N LEU A 35 11.98 -3.32 4.32
CA LEU A 35 11.96 -1.87 4.54
C LEU A 35 11.93 -1.48 6.02
N LEU A 36 11.33 -2.30 6.89
CA LEU A 36 11.37 -2.10 8.35
C LEU A 36 12.69 -2.55 9.00
N LEU A 37 13.36 -3.57 8.46
CA LEU A 37 14.59 -4.14 9.03
C LEU A 37 15.84 -3.43 8.54
N ASP A 38 15.88 -3.01 7.28
CA ASP A 38 16.95 -2.19 6.71
C ASP A 38 17.04 -0.84 7.45
N ARG A 39 15.92 -0.38 8.03
CA ARG A 39 15.90 0.70 9.02
C ARG A 39 16.71 0.37 10.28
N ASN A 40 16.58 -0.82 10.86
CA ASN A 40 17.32 -1.17 12.09
C ASN A 40 18.85 -1.20 11.89
N ASN A 41 19.34 -1.52 10.69
CA ASN A 41 20.78 -1.58 10.40
C ASN A 41 21.37 -0.25 9.90
N PHE A 42 20.58 0.58 9.20
CA PHE A 42 21.05 1.89 8.71
C PHE A 42 20.80 3.04 9.72
N PHE A 43 19.83 2.88 10.63
CA PHE A 43 19.45 3.87 11.65
C PHE A 43 19.80 3.49 13.09
N THR A 44 20.59 2.45 13.34
CA THR A 44 21.22 2.27 14.67
C THR A 44 22.21 3.42 15.01
N ALA A 45 22.46 4.34 14.07
CA ALA A 45 23.17 5.61 14.28
C ALA A 45 22.27 6.86 14.30
N LEU A 46 20.95 6.76 14.07
CA LEU A 46 20.01 7.90 14.07
C LEU A 46 18.66 7.48 14.67
N ASP A 47 18.34 8.11 15.79
CA ASP A 47 17.50 7.67 16.90
C ASP A 47 16.04 7.25 16.58
N LYS A 48 15.49 6.48 17.53
CA LYS A 48 14.14 5.89 17.60
C LYS A 48 13.02 6.95 17.53
N ASN A 49 12.21 6.92 16.47
CA ASN A 49 10.72 6.86 16.49
C ASN A 49 10.12 7.42 15.19
N ASN A 50 9.85 6.52 14.24
CA ASN A 50 9.52 6.87 12.85
C ASN A 50 8.03 6.68 12.51
N HIS A 51 7.10 7.37 13.16
CA HIS A 51 5.67 6.99 13.14
C HIS A 51 4.99 6.93 11.74
N LEU A 52 5.24 7.86 10.81
CA LEU A 52 4.52 7.91 9.52
C LEU A 52 5.05 6.89 8.50
N ILE A 53 6.37 6.71 8.43
CA ILE A 53 6.96 5.67 7.58
C ILE A 53 6.70 4.28 8.16
N VAL A 54 6.72 4.14 9.49
CA VAL A 54 6.27 2.92 10.18
C VAL A 54 4.81 2.64 9.85
N TYR A 55 3.97 3.67 9.69
CA TYR A 55 2.58 3.49 9.28
C TYR A 55 2.45 2.95 7.85
N ILE A 56 3.12 3.57 6.86
CA ILE A 56 3.07 3.11 5.46
C ILE A 56 3.63 1.69 5.32
N PHE A 57 4.78 1.40 5.93
CA PHE A 57 5.38 0.06 5.87
C PHE A 57 4.62 -0.96 6.71
N GLY A 58 4.05 -0.53 7.84
CA GLY A 58 3.16 -1.31 8.68
C GLY A 58 1.90 -1.74 7.94
N ILE A 59 1.32 -0.87 7.09
CA ILE A 59 0.22 -1.24 6.20
C ILE A 59 0.67 -2.34 5.22
N LEU A 60 1.86 -2.22 4.64
CA LEU A 60 2.35 -3.21 3.67
C LEU A 60 2.57 -4.59 4.30
N VAL A 61 3.21 -4.62 5.48
CA VAL A 61 3.40 -5.86 6.26
C VAL A 61 2.06 -6.41 6.72
N GLY A 62 1.20 -5.58 7.32
CA GLY A 62 -0.10 -6.00 7.83
C GLY A 62 -1.01 -6.58 6.73
N THR A 63 -1.06 -5.92 5.57
CA THR A 63 -1.83 -6.41 4.41
C THR A 63 -1.24 -7.71 3.87
N GLY A 64 0.08 -7.78 3.71
CA GLY A 64 0.77 -9.00 3.28
C GLY A 64 0.53 -10.18 4.22
N SER A 65 0.65 -9.96 5.53
CA SER A 65 0.38 -10.98 6.56
C SER A 65 -1.08 -11.43 6.54
N ALA A 66 -2.04 -10.51 6.38
CA ALA A 66 -3.45 -10.86 6.26
C ALA A 66 -3.73 -11.73 5.03
N ILE A 67 -3.16 -11.39 3.86
CA ILE A 67 -3.27 -12.20 2.65
C ILE A 67 -2.70 -13.61 2.86
N VAL A 68 -1.48 -13.70 3.43
CA VAL A 68 -0.84 -14.99 3.73
C VAL A 68 -1.72 -15.83 4.66
N PHE A 69 -2.24 -15.23 5.73
CA PHE A 69 -3.12 -15.91 6.67
C PHE A 69 -4.39 -16.45 6.01
N LEU A 70 -5.08 -15.64 5.20
CA LEU A 70 -6.26 -16.07 4.45
C LEU A 70 -5.94 -17.23 3.50
N CYS A 71 -4.83 -17.14 2.77
CA CYS A 71 -4.41 -18.19 1.85
C CYS A 71 -4.07 -19.51 2.56
N LEU A 72 -3.43 -19.45 3.74
CA LEU A 72 -3.14 -20.62 4.56
C LEU A 72 -4.43 -21.29 5.06
N LEU A 73 -5.41 -20.50 5.54
CA LEU A 73 -6.73 -21.03 5.91
C LEU A 73 -7.43 -21.70 4.73
N GLY A 74 -7.40 -21.08 3.55
CA GLY A 74 -7.93 -21.64 2.32
C GLY A 74 -7.26 -22.97 1.97
N TYR A 75 -5.92 -23.00 1.94
CA TYR A 75 -5.13 -24.18 1.64
C TYR A 75 -5.43 -25.35 2.60
N LEU A 76 -5.43 -25.09 3.92
CA LEU A 76 -5.74 -26.09 4.94
C LEU A 76 -7.19 -26.58 4.83
N GLY A 77 -8.14 -25.69 4.59
CA GLY A 77 -9.55 -26.04 4.41
C GLY A 77 -9.80 -26.92 3.19
N ILE A 78 -9.13 -26.64 2.07
CA ILE A 78 -9.26 -27.40 0.82
C ILE A 78 -8.56 -28.76 0.91
N HIS A 79 -7.33 -28.78 1.42
CA HIS A 79 -6.52 -30.00 1.50
C HIS A 79 -7.11 -31.01 2.49
N ASN A 80 -7.45 -30.54 3.70
CA ASN A 80 -7.94 -31.40 4.77
C ASN A 80 -9.47 -31.62 4.71
N GLU A 81 -10.15 -31.01 3.72
CA GLU A 81 -11.62 -31.05 3.56
C GLU A 81 -12.41 -30.65 4.83
N ILE A 82 -11.83 -29.76 5.66
CA ILE A 82 -12.43 -29.33 6.94
C ILE A 82 -13.50 -28.27 6.65
N ARG A 83 -14.77 -28.66 6.84
CA ARG A 83 -15.96 -27.82 6.59
C ARG A 83 -15.94 -26.47 7.28
N TRP A 84 -15.58 -26.44 8.58
CA TRP A 84 -15.55 -25.21 9.35
C TRP A 84 -14.50 -24.22 8.83
N LEU A 85 -13.34 -24.71 8.40
CA LEU A 85 -12.30 -23.86 7.80
C LEU A 85 -12.74 -23.30 6.45
N LEU A 86 -13.44 -24.08 5.62
CA LEU A 86 -13.99 -23.60 4.35
C LEU A 86 -15.07 -22.51 4.55
N ILE A 87 -15.91 -22.66 5.57
CA ILE A 87 -16.90 -21.63 5.93
C ILE A 87 -16.20 -20.36 6.42
N LEU A 88 -15.26 -20.49 7.35
CA LEU A 88 -14.48 -19.36 7.86
C LEU A 88 -13.75 -18.64 6.72
N TYR A 89 -13.10 -19.38 5.83
CA TYR A 89 -12.42 -18.85 4.66
C TYR A 89 -13.37 -18.03 3.77
N ALA A 90 -14.55 -18.57 3.43
CA ALA A 90 -15.53 -17.88 2.61
C ALA A 90 -16.08 -16.61 3.29
N VAL A 91 -16.33 -16.65 4.60
CA VAL A 91 -16.79 -15.48 5.36
C VAL A 91 -15.73 -14.38 5.39
N LEU A 92 -14.46 -14.74 5.61
CA LEU A 92 -13.37 -13.77 5.63
C LEU A 92 -13.13 -13.14 4.26
N LEU A 93 -13.24 -13.91 3.17
CA LEU A 93 -13.17 -13.36 1.81
C LEU A 93 -14.33 -12.39 1.51
N LEU A 94 -15.56 -12.74 1.91
CA LEU A 94 -16.70 -11.84 1.76
C LEU A 94 -16.52 -10.55 2.58
N TRP A 95 -15.97 -10.66 3.79
CA TRP A 95 -15.64 -9.51 4.61
C TRP A 95 -14.59 -8.61 3.93
N ALA A 96 -13.51 -9.20 3.40
CA ALA A 96 -12.48 -8.47 2.65
C ALA A 96 -13.07 -7.72 1.45
N CYS A 97 -13.89 -8.40 0.64
CA CYS A 97 -14.61 -7.79 -0.48
C CYS A 97 -15.51 -6.63 -0.03
N GLY A 98 -16.22 -6.78 1.09
CA GLY A 98 -17.06 -5.72 1.65
C GLY A 98 -16.26 -4.49 2.05
N VAL A 99 -15.13 -4.69 2.75
CA VAL A 99 -14.21 -3.61 3.13
C VAL A 99 -13.63 -2.93 1.89
N GLN A 100 -13.22 -3.70 0.88
CA GLN A 100 -12.67 -3.18 -0.36
C GLN A 100 -13.66 -2.27 -1.10
N VAL A 101 -14.92 -2.71 -1.24
CA VAL A 101 -15.98 -1.92 -1.89
C VAL A 101 -16.29 -0.66 -1.07
N ALA A 102 -16.38 -0.77 0.26
CA ALA A 102 -16.65 0.36 1.15
C ALA A 102 -15.54 1.42 1.08
N LEU A 103 -14.26 1.01 1.18
CA LEU A 103 -13.12 1.90 1.06
C LEU A 103 -13.06 2.58 -0.31
N SER A 104 -13.35 1.84 -1.38
CA SER A 104 -13.39 2.38 -2.74
C SER A 104 -14.49 3.44 -2.90
N ALA A 105 -15.68 3.18 -2.36
CA ALA A 105 -16.80 4.12 -2.39
C ALA A 105 -16.50 5.38 -1.55
N LEU A 106 -15.90 5.22 -0.37
CA LEU A 106 -15.47 6.34 0.47
C LEU A 106 -14.40 7.19 -0.23
N ALA A 107 -13.38 6.56 -0.82
CA ALA A 107 -12.34 7.28 -1.56
C ALA A 107 -12.91 8.10 -2.73
N PHE A 108 -13.92 7.57 -3.43
CA PHE A 108 -14.56 8.27 -4.53
C PHE A 108 -15.45 9.44 -4.06
N THR A 109 -16.27 9.21 -3.03
CA THR A 109 -17.24 10.20 -2.54
C THR A 109 -16.59 11.31 -1.72
N LYS A 110 -15.53 11.00 -0.98
CA LYS A 110 -14.83 11.92 -0.07
C LYS A 110 -13.49 12.43 -0.63
N LYS A 111 -13.34 12.42 -1.96
CA LYS A 111 -12.08 12.82 -2.61
C LYS A 111 -11.55 14.18 -2.13
N GLU A 112 -12.43 15.18 -2.00
CA GLU A 112 -12.01 16.54 -1.63
C GLU A 112 -11.54 16.62 -0.17
N GLU A 113 -12.25 15.96 0.75
CA GLU A 113 -11.85 15.89 2.15
C GLU A 113 -10.51 15.17 2.30
N VAL A 114 -10.30 14.07 1.56
CA VAL A 114 -9.01 13.37 1.52
C VAL A 114 -7.94 14.32 0.98
N HIS A 115 -8.15 14.97 -0.16
CA HIS A 115 -7.19 15.93 -0.71
C HIS A 115 -6.85 17.03 0.30
N GLN A 116 -7.82 17.61 1.01
CA GLN A 116 -7.59 18.63 2.02
C GLN A 116 -6.70 18.12 3.17
N VAL A 117 -7.01 16.96 3.75
CA VAL A 117 -6.19 16.36 4.81
C VAL A 117 -4.75 16.14 4.35
N TRP A 118 -4.57 15.68 3.11
CA TRP A 118 -3.24 15.50 2.52
C TRP A 118 -2.51 16.83 2.32
N ARG A 119 -3.21 17.87 1.87
CA ARG A 119 -2.63 19.22 1.70
C ARG A 119 -2.16 19.79 3.04
N ASP A 120 -2.98 19.69 4.07
CA ASP A 120 -2.66 20.20 5.41
C ASP A 120 -1.46 19.46 6.03
N GLU A 121 -1.40 18.13 5.88
CA GLU A 121 -0.27 17.34 6.38
C GLU A 121 1.04 17.69 5.64
N ILE A 122 1.01 17.88 4.32
CA ILE A 122 2.19 18.27 3.55
C ILE A 122 2.65 19.69 3.91
N ASP A 123 1.71 20.63 4.12
CA ASP A 123 2.02 21.98 4.58
C ASP A 123 2.76 21.95 5.93
N LEU A 124 2.26 21.14 6.87
CA LEU A 124 2.86 20.92 8.18
C LEU A 124 4.26 20.31 8.07
N ILE A 125 4.42 19.26 7.25
CA ILE A 125 5.73 18.63 6.98
C ILE A 125 6.71 19.66 6.41
N ILE A 126 6.30 20.50 5.45
CA ILE A 126 7.16 21.55 4.88
C ILE A 126 7.53 22.58 5.96
N SER A 127 6.59 22.98 6.81
CA SER A 127 6.84 23.99 7.85
C SER A 127 7.86 23.53 8.90
N GLN A 128 7.83 22.23 9.25
CA GLN A 128 8.69 21.61 10.25
C GLN A 128 9.98 21.02 9.68
N TYR A 129 10.10 20.92 8.35
CA TYR A 129 11.23 20.31 7.67
C TYR A 129 12.57 20.89 8.14
N GLY A 130 13.53 20.01 8.45
CA GLY A 130 14.88 20.38 8.90
C GLY A 130 14.95 20.94 10.32
N SER A 131 13.86 20.86 11.09
CA SER A 131 13.85 21.26 12.50
C SER A 131 14.81 20.40 13.32
N LYS A 132 15.60 21.02 14.20
CA LYS A 132 16.47 20.30 15.14
C LYS A 132 15.70 19.77 16.36
N ASP A 133 14.53 20.37 16.64
CA ASP A 133 13.72 20.06 17.81
C ASP A 133 12.73 18.91 17.56
N MET A 134 12.63 18.42 16.31
CA MET A 134 11.71 17.34 15.89
C MET A 134 12.45 16.24 15.12
N PRO A 135 13.42 15.54 15.74
CA PRO A 135 14.13 14.44 15.08
C PRO A 135 13.21 13.30 14.63
N GLU A 136 12.04 13.13 15.26
CA GLU A 136 11.02 12.14 14.91
C GLU A 136 10.40 12.34 13.51
N ASP A 137 10.50 13.54 12.93
CA ASP A 137 9.90 13.89 11.64
C ASP A 137 10.87 13.73 10.45
N ILE A 138 12.15 13.46 10.71
CA ILE A 138 13.16 13.11 9.69
C ILE A 138 12.66 12.09 8.65
N PRO A 139 11.93 11.02 9.02
CA PRO A 139 11.37 10.07 8.07
C PRO A 139 10.36 10.72 7.12
N LYS A 140 9.47 11.57 7.63
CA LYS A 140 8.48 12.30 6.80
C LYS A 140 9.20 13.18 5.77
N TRP A 141 10.22 13.89 6.20
CA TRP A 141 11.07 14.71 5.33
C TRP A 141 11.81 13.88 4.29
N THR A 142 12.28 12.69 4.68
CA THR A 142 12.94 11.77 3.75
C THR A 142 11.96 11.24 2.69
N ALA A 143 10.73 10.90 3.07
CA ALA A 143 9.70 10.50 2.11
C ALA A 143 9.38 11.63 1.13
N LEU A 144 9.25 12.86 1.64
CA LEU A 144 9.05 14.05 0.82
C LEU A 144 10.23 14.27 -0.13
N ASN A 145 11.48 14.10 0.33
CA ASN A 145 12.67 14.19 -0.51
C ASN A 145 12.68 13.16 -1.66
N THR A 146 12.34 11.91 -1.36
CA THR A 146 12.23 10.87 -2.39
C THR A 146 11.15 11.21 -3.39
N LEU A 147 9.97 11.63 -2.93
CA LEU A 147 8.86 12.02 -3.79
C LEU A 147 9.25 13.16 -4.73
N GLN A 148 9.88 14.21 -4.19
CA GLN A 148 10.36 15.36 -4.94
C GLN A 148 11.39 14.98 -6.02
N LYS A 149 12.36 14.12 -5.68
CA LYS A 149 13.35 13.62 -6.63
C LYS A 149 12.73 12.71 -7.70
N THR A 150 11.84 11.79 -7.31
CA THR A 150 11.22 10.82 -8.21
C THR A 150 10.27 11.48 -9.20
N LEU A 151 9.47 12.45 -8.75
CA LEU A 151 8.50 13.16 -9.59
C LEU A 151 9.06 14.45 -10.21
N GLN A 152 10.30 14.81 -9.88
CA GLN A 152 10.95 16.05 -10.31
C GLN A 152 10.07 17.28 -10.06
N CYS A 153 9.66 17.44 -8.81
CA CYS A 153 8.78 18.51 -8.33
C CYS A 153 9.33 19.14 -7.05
N CYS A 154 8.86 20.34 -6.71
CA CYS A 154 9.28 21.04 -5.49
C CYS A 154 8.11 21.68 -4.77
N GLY A 155 8.00 21.40 -3.47
CA GLY A 155 6.90 21.91 -2.66
C GLY A 155 5.56 21.25 -3.03
N GLN A 156 4.48 21.78 -2.48
CA GLN A 156 3.15 21.24 -2.70
C GLN A 156 2.57 21.79 -4.00
N HIS A 157 2.47 23.12 -4.10
CA HIS A 157 1.99 23.86 -5.25
C HIS A 157 3.14 24.40 -6.10
N ASN A 158 4.24 24.82 -5.46
CA ASN A 158 5.43 25.37 -6.12
C ASN A 158 6.63 25.43 -5.15
N TYR A 159 7.84 25.67 -5.66
CA TYR A 159 9.06 25.88 -4.88
C TYR A 159 8.93 27.03 -3.86
N THR A 160 8.06 28.01 -4.12
CA THR A 160 7.81 29.15 -3.20
C THR A 160 7.18 28.71 -1.88
N ASP A 161 6.58 27.52 -1.81
CA ASP A 161 6.08 26.94 -0.56
C ASP A 161 7.18 26.83 0.50
N TRP A 162 8.45 26.69 0.09
CA TRP A 162 9.57 26.60 1.01
C TRP A 162 9.91 27.93 1.69
N ILE A 163 9.37 29.07 1.23
CA ILE A 163 9.58 30.38 1.87
C ILE A 163 9.00 30.38 3.30
N LYS A 164 7.92 29.62 3.54
CA LYS A 164 7.26 29.57 4.86
C LYS A 164 8.04 28.77 5.92
N ASN A 165 9.02 27.96 5.51
CA ASN A 165 9.85 27.20 6.42
C ASN A 165 10.87 28.12 7.13
N LYS A 166 10.86 28.09 8.46
CA LYS A 166 11.69 28.95 9.33
C LYS A 166 13.02 28.32 9.76
N ASN A 167 13.23 27.03 9.46
CA ASN A 167 14.43 26.26 9.83
C ASN A 167 15.59 26.45 8.83
N LYS A 168 15.35 27.21 7.76
CA LYS A 168 16.35 27.55 6.75
C LYS A 168 17.27 28.65 7.25
N GLU A 169 18.53 28.62 6.84
CA GLU A 169 19.48 29.69 7.18
C GLU A 169 19.18 30.96 6.39
N ASN A 170 18.74 30.81 5.12
CA ASN A 170 18.39 31.91 4.23
C ASN A 170 17.03 31.68 3.55
N SER A 171 16.33 32.76 3.20
CA SER A 171 15.01 32.68 2.53
C SER A 171 15.07 32.00 1.16
N GLY A 172 16.21 32.09 0.47
CA GLY A 172 16.46 31.49 -0.85
C GLY A 172 16.75 29.99 -0.84
N GLN A 173 16.99 29.39 0.33
CA GLN A 173 17.26 27.96 0.42
C GLN A 173 16.00 27.14 0.11
N ILE A 174 16.22 26.01 -0.57
CA ILE A 174 15.22 24.97 -0.84
C ILE A 174 15.82 23.61 -0.46
N PRO A 175 15.01 22.57 -0.31
CA PRO A 175 15.54 21.23 -0.13
C PRO A 175 16.44 20.81 -1.29
N CYS A 176 17.54 20.12 -0.99
CA CYS A 176 18.40 19.55 -2.03
C CYS A 176 17.67 18.50 -2.90
N SER A 177 16.52 18.00 -2.46
CA SER A 177 15.63 17.12 -3.22
C SER A 177 14.84 17.82 -4.33
N CYS A 178 14.73 19.16 -4.29
CA CYS A 178 14.10 19.98 -5.32
C CYS A 178 14.97 20.22 -6.56
N THR A 179 16.18 19.67 -6.58
CA THR A 179 17.14 19.89 -7.66
C THR A 179 17.78 18.56 -8.05
N ASN A 180 18.53 18.55 -9.15
CA ASN A 180 19.32 17.39 -9.56
C ASN A 180 20.63 17.24 -8.74
N SER A 181 20.71 17.86 -7.56
CA SER A 181 21.90 17.86 -6.73
C SER A 181 22.13 16.50 -6.06
N THR A 182 23.41 16.11 -6.00
CA THR A 182 23.90 14.92 -5.29
C THR A 182 24.29 15.21 -3.85
N LEU A 183 24.18 16.47 -3.41
CA LEU A 183 24.44 16.88 -2.02
C LEU A 183 23.49 16.15 -1.05
N ARG A 184 24.05 15.70 0.08
CA ARG A 184 23.32 14.97 1.14
C ARG A 184 22.89 15.89 2.29
N ASN A 185 22.80 17.19 2.02
CA ASN A 185 22.31 18.18 2.97
C ASN A 185 20.78 18.26 2.93
N TRP A 186 20.17 18.78 3.99
CA TRP A 186 18.73 19.04 4.02
C TRP A 186 18.34 20.18 3.08
N PHE A 187 19.09 21.29 3.14
CA PHE A 187 18.88 22.46 2.31
C PHE A 187 20.09 22.74 1.41
N CYS A 188 19.82 23.30 0.24
CA CYS A 188 20.80 23.67 -0.77
C CYS A 188 20.52 25.10 -1.28
N ASP A 189 21.60 25.81 -1.58
CA ASP A 189 21.59 27.10 -2.28
C ASP A 189 21.88 26.84 -3.76
N GLU A 190 20.83 26.60 -4.54
CA GLU A 190 20.92 26.26 -5.96
C GLU A 190 20.24 27.35 -6.82
N PRO A 191 20.79 27.67 -8.01
CA PRO A 191 20.18 28.62 -8.91
C PRO A 191 18.82 28.14 -9.42
N LEU A 192 17.95 29.09 -9.78
CA LEU A 192 16.58 28.79 -10.23
C LEU A 192 16.54 27.83 -11.44
N ASN A 193 17.57 27.87 -12.30
CA ASN A 193 17.67 27.04 -13.50
C ASN A 193 17.84 25.53 -13.20
N THR A 194 18.31 25.16 -12.01
CA THR A 194 18.49 23.74 -11.59
C THR A 194 17.36 23.25 -10.67
N THR A 195 16.40 24.14 -10.36
CA THR A 195 15.29 23.88 -9.43
C THR A 195 14.04 23.39 -10.18
N TYR A 196 13.39 22.37 -9.63
CA TYR A 196 12.07 21.95 -10.10
C TYR A 196 11.03 23.01 -9.73
N LEU A 197 10.41 23.65 -10.73
CA LEU A 197 9.46 24.75 -10.50
C LEU A 197 8.02 24.29 -10.30
N GLU A 198 7.69 23.06 -10.68
CA GLU A 198 6.33 22.54 -10.58
C GLU A 198 6.09 21.92 -9.20
N GLY A 199 4.92 22.19 -8.61
CA GLY A 199 4.49 21.56 -7.37
C GLY A 199 4.20 20.07 -7.50
N CYS A 200 4.43 19.33 -6.42
CA CYS A 200 4.21 17.90 -6.41
C CYS A 200 2.73 17.51 -6.51
N GLU A 201 1.79 18.34 -6.03
CA GLU A 201 0.35 18.06 -6.16
C GLU A 201 -0.08 17.95 -7.63
N ASN A 202 0.40 18.85 -8.48
CA ASN A 202 0.12 18.82 -9.92
C ASN A 202 0.72 17.58 -10.60
N LYS A 203 1.98 17.22 -10.28
CA LYS A 203 2.61 16.01 -10.80
C LYS A 203 1.87 14.73 -10.38
N ILE A 204 1.48 14.64 -9.11
CA ILE A 204 0.73 13.50 -8.56
C ILE A 204 -0.62 13.39 -9.25
N ASN A 205 -1.34 14.51 -9.39
CA ASN A 205 -2.64 14.53 -10.05
C ASN A 205 -2.52 14.15 -11.53
N ALA A 206 -1.52 14.66 -12.25
CA ALA A 206 -1.28 14.29 -13.65
C ALA A 206 -0.98 12.79 -13.80
N TRP A 207 -0.13 12.25 -12.93
CA TRP A 207 0.16 10.81 -12.89
C TRP A 207 -1.10 10.00 -12.56
N TYR A 208 -1.89 10.44 -11.59
CA TYR A 208 -3.14 9.78 -11.21
C TYR A 208 -4.12 9.76 -12.38
N GLN A 209 -4.37 10.89 -13.06
CA GLN A 209 -5.27 10.93 -14.21
C GLN A 209 -4.79 10.04 -15.37
N ALA A 210 -3.48 9.95 -15.57
CA ALA A 210 -2.90 9.05 -16.58
C ALA A 210 -3.08 7.55 -16.24
N ASN A 211 -3.16 7.20 -14.96
CA ASN A 211 -3.15 5.81 -14.49
C ASN A 211 -4.45 5.36 -13.79
N VAL A 212 -5.45 6.24 -13.66
CA VAL A 212 -6.68 5.97 -12.89
C VAL A 212 -7.44 4.76 -13.42
N LEU A 213 -7.46 4.55 -14.74
CA LEU A 213 -8.09 3.37 -15.36
C LEU A 213 -7.42 2.07 -14.92
N THR A 214 -6.08 2.06 -14.83
CA THR A 214 -5.31 0.90 -14.35
C THR A 214 -5.62 0.61 -12.88
N LEU A 215 -5.70 1.65 -12.04
CA LEU A 215 -6.03 1.50 -10.61
C LEU A 215 -7.44 0.94 -10.41
N ILE A 216 -8.43 1.45 -11.15
CA ILE A 216 -9.80 0.93 -11.15
C ILE A 216 -9.82 -0.52 -11.64
N GLY A 217 -9.06 -0.84 -12.69
CA GLY A 217 -8.94 -2.19 -13.24
C GLY A 217 -8.37 -3.20 -12.23
N ILE A 218 -7.30 -2.84 -11.51
CA ILE A 218 -6.72 -3.66 -10.44
C ILE A 218 -7.75 -3.92 -9.34
N ASN A 219 -8.42 -2.86 -8.87
CA ASN A 219 -9.42 -2.95 -7.82
C ASN A 219 -10.60 -3.86 -8.23
N PHE A 220 -11.14 -3.65 -9.43
CA PHE A 220 -12.22 -4.48 -9.96
C PHE A 220 -11.80 -5.94 -10.15
N GLY A 221 -10.59 -6.17 -10.68
CA GLY A 221 -10.03 -7.50 -10.85
C GLY A 221 -9.88 -8.24 -9.51
N LEU A 222 -9.44 -7.55 -8.47
CA LEU A 222 -9.35 -8.10 -7.12
C LEU A 222 -10.75 -8.49 -6.61
N SER A 223 -11.75 -7.62 -6.70
CA SER A 223 -13.12 -7.93 -6.27
C SER A 223 -13.71 -9.14 -7.01
N VAL A 224 -13.52 -9.22 -8.35
CA VAL A 224 -13.98 -10.37 -9.14
C VAL A 224 -13.28 -11.66 -8.69
N SER A 225 -11.98 -11.60 -8.39
CA SER A 225 -11.22 -12.75 -7.94
C SER A 225 -11.71 -13.28 -6.59
N GLU A 226 -12.08 -12.41 -5.66
CA GLU A 226 -12.63 -12.80 -4.35
C GLU A 226 -14.00 -13.46 -4.50
N VAL A 227 -14.90 -12.87 -5.28
CA VAL A 227 -16.23 -13.44 -5.56
C VAL A 227 -16.12 -14.80 -6.25
N LEU A 228 -15.17 -14.96 -7.17
CA LEU A 228 -14.87 -16.24 -7.80
C LEU A 228 -14.39 -17.27 -6.77
N GLN A 229 -13.45 -16.91 -5.90
CA GLN A 229 -12.94 -17.80 -4.85
C GLN A 229 -14.05 -18.22 -3.86
N VAL A 230 -14.92 -17.31 -3.46
CA VAL A 230 -16.09 -17.62 -2.62
C VAL A 230 -17.02 -18.60 -3.35
N SER A 231 -17.33 -18.34 -4.62
CA SER A 231 -18.20 -19.19 -5.43
C SER A 231 -17.65 -20.61 -5.60
N LEU A 232 -16.35 -20.73 -5.86
CA LEU A 232 -15.65 -22.00 -5.95
C LEU A 232 -15.60 -22.72 -4.60
N THR A 233 -15.32 -22.00 -3.51
CA THR A 233 -15.31 -22.54 -2.14
C THR A 233 -16.68 -23.09 -1.73
N VAL A 234 -17.76 -22.34 -1.99
CA VAL A 234 -19.13 -22.78 -1.72
C VAL A 234 -19.51 -24.00 -2.56
N SER A 235 -19.11 -24.03 -3.83
CA SER A 235 -19.33 -25.19 -4.71
C SER A 235 -18.61 -26.42 -4.20
N PHE A 236 -17.35 -26.26 -3.75
CA PHE A 236 -16.56 -27.33 -3.16
C PHE A 236 -17.15 -27.81 -1.82
N PHE A 237 -17.59 -26.90 -0.96
CA PHE A 237 -18.29 -27.21 0.30
C PHE A 237 -19.57 -28.02 0.06
N ARG A 238 -20.43 -27.58 -0.88
CA ARG A 238 -21.66 -28.30 -1.25
C ARG A 238 -21.34 -29.72 -1.73
N HIS A 239 -20.27 -29.88 -2.51
CA HIS A 239 -19.82 -31.19 -2.94
C HIS A 239 -19.40 -32.10 -1.78
N ILE A 240 -18.61 -31.60 -0.83
CA ILE A 240 -18.23 -32.35 0.39
C ILE A 240 -19.47 -32.73 1.21
N LYS A 241 -20.39 -31.79 1.42
CA LYS A 241 -21.63 -32.03 2.18
C LYS A 241 -22.45 -33.16 1.54
N ASN A 242 -22.64 -33.11 0.23
CA ASN A 242 -23.42 -34.11 -0.50
C ASN A 242 -22.75 -35.49 -0.52
N ARG A 243 -21.40 -35.56 -0.56
CA ARG A 243 -20.69 -36.84 -0.44
C ARG A 243 -20.98 -37.53 0.88
N VAL A 244 -20.84 -36.81 2.00
CA VAL A 244 -21.05 -37.41 3.33
C VAL A 244 -22.51 -37.77 3.60
N HIS A 245 -23.48 -37.00 3.06
CA HIS A 245 -24.90 -37.41 3.15
C HIS A 245 -25.23 -38.65 2.32
N ALA A 246 -24.46 -38.95 1.27
CA ALA A 246 -24.66 -40.15 0.47
C ALA A 246 -23.97 -41.40 1.07
N GLU A 247 -23.11 -41.22 2.08
CA GLU A 247 -22.39 -42.27 2.79
C GLU A 247 -23.06 -42.67 4.13
N MET A 248 -24.04 -41.88 4.60
CA MET A 248 -24.93 -42.18 5.73
C MET A 248 -26.24 -42.77 5.24
#